data_AF-A0A101VTF3-F1
#
_entry.id   AF-A0A101VTF3-F1
#
_cell.length_a   1.000
_cell.length_b   1.000
_cell.length_c   1.000
_cell.angle_alpha   90.00
_cell.angle_beta   90.00
_cell.angle_gamma   90.00
#
_symmetry.space_group_name_H-M   'P 1'
#
loop_
_entity.id
_entity.type
_entity.pdbx_description
1 polymer ?
#
loop_
_entity_poly.entity_id
_entity_poly.type
_entity_poly.pdbx_seq_one_letter_code
_entity_poly.pdbx_strand_id
1 'polypeptide(L)'
;MTTKTKQKNNKVKIGLVIESELHKRIKEKAIREGRTISNIIHEALLKYGDLDQPSLELRQEAARRFLSRPSNLSLNELNEILDEDNYDA
;
A
#
# COMPACT_ATOMS: atom_id res chain seq x y z
N MET A 1 -22.90 -32.43 14.69
CA MET A 1 -22.54 -31.23 15.46
C MET A 1 -21.38 -30.54 14.78
N THR A 2 -21.60 -29.38 14.16
CA THR A 2 -20.55 -28.63 13.46
C THR A 2 -19.81 -27.74 14.47
N THR A 3 -18.56 -28.11 14.78
CA THR A 3 -17.69 -27.33 15.66
C THR A 3 -17.29 -26.03 14.96
N LYS A 4 -17.86 -24.91 15.41
CA LYS A 4 -17.41 -23.57 14.99
C LYS A 4 -15.99 -23.34 15.51
N THR A 5 -15.01 -23.43 14.62
CA THR A 5 -13.61 -23.08 14.91
C THR A 5 -13.55 -21.60 15.30
N LYS A 6 -13.31 -21.34 16.59
CA LYS A 6 -13.20 -19.99 17.13
C LYS A 6 -11.89 -19.37 16.62
N GLN A 7 -11.96 -18.48 15.63
CA GLN A 7 -10.81 -17.72 15.15
C GLN A 7 -10.13 -17.02 16.34
N LYS A 8 -8.88 -17.39 16.62
CA LYS A 8 -8.07 -16.79 17.67
C LYS A 8 -7.69 -15.38 17.24
N ASN A 9 -8.32 -14.38 17.85
CA ASN A 9 -8.15 -12.97 17.50
C ASN A 9 -6.83 -12.46 18.12
N ASN A 10 -5.71 -12.56 17.40
CA ASN A 10 -4.37 -12.11 17.85
C ASN A 10 -4.21 -10.56 17.86
N LYS A 11 -5.28 -9.81 18.12
CA LYS A 11 -5.24 -8.33 18.14
C LYS A 11 -4.78 -7.85 19.52
N VAL A 12 -3.71 -7.06 19.54
CA VAL A 12 -3.20 -6.40 20.77
C VAL A 12 -3.73 -4.96 20.81
N LYS A 13 -4.24 -4.55 21.97
CA LYS A 13 -4.72 -3.17 22.18
C LYS A 13 -3.51 -2.26 22.43
N ILE A 14 -3.39 -1.20 21.63
CA ILE A 14 -2.36 -0.18 21.78
C ILE A 14 -3.05 1.13 22.18
N GLY A 15 -2.57 1.77 23.25
CA GLY A 15 -2.94 3.14 23.59
C GLY A 15 -2.01 4.11 22.86
N LEU A 16 -2.56 5.07 22.12
CA LEU A 16 -1.80 6.04 21.34
C LEU A 16 -2.29 7.45 21.66
N VAL A 17 -1.35 8.37 21.84
CA VAL A 17 -1.62 9.81 21.91
C VAL A 17 -1.28 10.40 20.54
N ILE A 18 -2.24 11.07 19.91
CA ILE A 18 -2.06 11.73 18.62
C ILE A 18 -2.58 13.16 18.68
N GLU A 19 -2.08 14.01 17.80
CA GLU A 19 -2.59 15.37 17.62
C GLU A 19 -4.07 15.38 17.21
N SER A 20 -4.82 16.39 17.67
CA SER A 20 -6.27 16.47 17.40
C SER A 20 -6.56 16.64 15.90
N GLU A 21 -5.72 17.36 15.18
CA GLU A 21 -5.84 17.56 13.73
C GLU A 21 -5.68 16.25 12.97
N LEU A 22 -4.71 15.42 13.39
CA LEU A 22 -4.51 14.10 12.80
C LEU A 22 -5.71 13.18 13.11
N HIS A 23 -6.21 13.20 14.33
CA HIS A 23 -7.41 12.46 14.71
C HIS A 23 -8.62 12.84 13.84
N LYS A 24 -8.82 14.14 13.58
CA LYS A 24 -9.91 14.64 12.74
C LYS A 24 -9.79 14.12 11.30
N ARG A 25 -8.60 14.20 10.69
CA ARG A 25 -8.33 13.70 9.34
C ARG A 25 -8.56 12.19 9.22
N ILE A 26 -8.13 11.42 10.21
CA ILE A 26 -8.34 9.96 10.23
C ILE A 26 -9.84 9.65 10.32
N LYS A 27 -10.60 10.40 11.11
CA LYS A 27 -12.05 10.24 11.24
C LYS A 27 -12.78 10.57 9.94
N GLU A 28 -12.42 11.66 9.27
CA GLU A 28 -12.98 12.03 7.96
C GLU A 28 -12.70 10.94 6.91
N LYS A 29 -11.46 10.42 6.89
CA LYS A 29 -11.07 9.31 6.02
C LYS A 29 -11.86 8.02 6.32
N ALA A 30 -12.05 7.70 7.60
CA ALA A 30 -12.84 6.55 8.04
C ALA A 30 -14.29 6.61 7.54
N ILE A 31 -14.90 7.79 7.65
CA ILE A 31 -16.27 8.03 7.16
C ILE A 31 -16.33 7.88 5.64
N ARG A 32 -15.39 8.50 4.91
CA ARG A 32 -15.35 8.48 3.45
C ARG A 32 -15.17 7.07 2.88
N GLU A 33 -14.35 6.25 3.52
CA GLU A 33 -14.01 4.90 3.04
C GLU A 33 -14.90 3.81 3.64
N GLY A 34 -15.82 4.14 4.56
CA GLY A 34 -16.66 3.17 5.27
C GLY A 34 -15.85 2.19 6.14
N ARG A 35 -14.65 2.60 6.57
CA ARG A 35 -13.68 1.77 7.32
C ARG A 35 -13.59 2.23 8.76
N THR A 36 -13.17 1.35 9.66
CA THR A 36 -12.89 1.73 11.05
C THR A 36 -11.55 2.47 11.15
N ILE A 37 -11.45 3.37 12.13
CA ILE A 37 -10.19 4.05 12.47
C ILE A 37 -9.06 3.04 12.74
N SER A 38 -9.39 1.93 13.41
CA SER A 38 -8.43 0.85 13.68
C SER A 38 -7.86 0.23 12.39
N ASN A 39 -8.68 0.06 11.35
CA ASN A 39 -8.20 -0.48 10.08
C ASN A 39 -7.28 0.51 9.37
N ILE A 40 -7.61 1.80 9.37
CA ILE A 40 -6.78 2.84 8.75
C ILE A 40 -5.42 2.95 9.45
N ILE A 41 -5.41 2.94 10.79
CA ILE A 41 -4.16 2.98 11.56
C ILE A 41 -3.35 1.71 11.31
N HIS A 42 -4.00 0.54 11.29
CA HIS A 42 -3.31 -0.72 11.02
C HIS A 42 -2.68 -0.73 9.62
N GLU A 43 -3.40 -0.29 8.59
CA GLU A 43 -2.88 -0.19 7.23
C GLU A 43 -1.72 0.83 7.13
N ALA A 44 -1.82 1.96 7.83
CA ALA A 44 -0.75 2.94 7.88
C ALA A 44 0.50 2.39 8.59
N LEU A 45 0.33 1.63 9.67
CA LEU A 45 1.43 0.97 10.37
C LEU A 45 2.05 -0.16 9.54
N LEU A 46 1.24 -0.92 8.80
CA LEU A 46 1.74 -1.91 7.86
C LEU A 46 2.55 -1.23 6.75
N LYS A 47 2.02 -0.16 6.13
CA LYS A 47 2.75 0.61 5.11
C LYS A 47 4.02 1.28 5.63
N TYR A 48 4.04 1.67 6.91
CA TYR A 48 5.23 2.23 7.55
C TYR A 48 6.25 1.14 7.92
N GLY A 49 5.78 -0.04 8.33
CA GLY A 49 6.61 -1.20 8.63
C GLY A 49 7.15 -1.88 7.37
N ASP A 50 6.37 -1.90 6.29
CA ASP A 50 6.74 -2.25 4.92
C ASP A 50 7.59 -1.12 4.29
N LEU A 51 8.67 -0.75 4.98
CA LEU A 51 9.86 -0.20 4.34
C LEU A 51 10.58 -1.25 3.47
N ASP A 52 9.86 -2.25 2.96
CA ASP A 52 10.14 -2.92 1.68
C ASP A 52 9.91 -1.93 0.53
N GLN A 53 10.62 -0.79 0.58
CA GLN A 53 11.09 -0.24 -0.68
C GLN A 53 11.87 -1.37 -1.35
N PRO A 54 11.57 -1.76 -2.61
CA PRO A 54 12.42 -2.71 -3.31
C PRO A 54 13.85 -2.22 -3.13
N SER A 55 14.71 -3.11 -2.63
CA SER A 55 16.07 -2.76 -2.22
C SER A 55 16.69 -1.86 -3.28
N LEU A 56 17.52 -0.89 -2.87
CA LEU A 56 18.18 0.02 -3.81
C LEU A 56 18.81 -0.77 -4.99
N GLU A 57 19.31 -1.97 -4.70
CA GLU A 57 19.83 -2.93 -5.66
C GLU A 57 18.78 -3.43 -6.67
N LEU A 58 17.58 -3.81 -6.22
CA LEU A 58 16.47 -4.19 -7.11
C LEU A 58 16.05 -3.04 -8.03
N ARG A 59 16.06 -1.80 -7.53
CA ARG A 59 15.77 -0.60 -8.33
C ARG A 59 16.87 -0.31 -9.36
N GLN A 60 18.13 -0.45 -8.96
CA GLN A 60 19.28 -0.28 -9.87
C GLN A 60 19.30 -1.37 -10.95
N GLU A 61 18.98 -2.61 -10.60
CA GLU A 61 18.91 -3.72 -11.54
C GLU A 61 17.73 -3.58 -12.51
N ALA A 62 16.57 -3.11 -12.04
CA ALA A 62 15.45 -2.77 -12.91
C ALA A 62 15.81 -1.63 -13.89
N ALA A 63 16.45 -0.57 -13.41
CA ALA A 63 16.92 0.54 -14.24
C ALA A 63 18.00 0.08 -15.24
N ARG A 64 18.94 -0.77 -14.82
CA ARG A 64 19.97 -1.36 -15.68
C ARG A 64 19.35 -2.23 -16.76
N ARG A 65 18.40 -3.11 -16.42
CA ARG A 65 17.68 -3.94 -17.41
C ARG A 65 16.92 -3.09 -18.41
N PHE A 66 16.25 -2.05 -17.94
CA PHE A 66 15.53 -1.11 -18.79
C PHE A 66 16.48 -0.39 -19.78
N LEU A 67 17.60 0.15 -19.28
CA LEU A 67 18.59 0.90 -20.08
C LEU A 67 19.52 0.00 -20.93
N SER A 68 19.65 -1.28 -20.61
CA SER A 68 20.53 -2.23 -21.32
C SER A 68 19.91 -2.81 -22.59
N ARG A 69 18.59 -2.68 -22.76
CA ARG A 69 17.93 -3.01 -24.01
C ARG A 69 17.79 -1.72 -24.82
N PRO A 70 18.08 -1.72 -26.13
CA PRO A 70 17.73 -0.59 -26.99
C PRO A 70 16.20 -0.54 -27.08
N SER A 71 15.57 0.07 -26.07
CA SER A 71 14.16 0.41 -26.12
C SER A 71 14.04 1.59 -27.06
N ASN A 72 13.62 1.34 -28.29
CA ASN A 72 13.25 2.39 -29.26
C ASN A 72 11.91 3.03 -28.90
N LEU A 73 11.51 3.00 -27.62
CA LEU A 73 10.29 3.60 -27.15
C LEU A 73 10.53 5.09 -26.95
N SER A 74 9.78 5.89 -27.69
CA SER A 74 9.67 7.31 -27.42
C SER A 74 9.02 7.55 -26.06
N LEU A 75 9.28 8.71 -25.47
CA LEU A 75 8.71 9.11 -24.17
C LEU A 75 7.16 9.09 -24.21
N ASN A 76 6.56 9.31 -25.38
CA ASN A 76 5.11 9.24 -25.57
C ASN A 76 4.58 7.81 -25.50
N GLU A 77 5.22 6.85 -26.19
CA GLU A 77 4.83 5.43 -26.13
C GLU A 77 5.01 4.87 -24.71
N LEU A 78 6.04 5.34 -23.98
CA LEU A 78 6.23 4.98 -22.58
C LEU A 78 5.08 5.48 -21.71
N ASN A 79 4.65 6.73 -21.91
CA ASN A 79 3.51 7.28 -21.17
C ASN A 79 2.20 6.59 -21.53
N GLU A 80 1.98 6.22 -22.80
CA GLU A 80 0.81 5.44 -23.21
C GLU A 80 0.77 4.06 -22.53
N ILE A 81 1.90 3.35 -22.44
CA ILE A 81 1.98 2.07 -21.72
C ILE A 81 1.73 2.23 -20.21
N LEU A 82 2.17 3.36 -19.63
CA LEU A 82 1.97 3.64 -18.21
C LEU A 82 0.55 4.12 -17.88
N ASP A 83 -0.13 4.75 -18.84
CA ASP A 83 -1.53 5.19 -18.76
C ASP A 83 -2.52 4.11 -19.23
N GLU A 84 -2.05 3.01 -19.84
CA GLU A 84 -2.87 1.82 -20.04
C GLU A 84 -3.25 1.24 -18.67
N ASP A 85 -4.47 1.56 -18.21
CA ASP A 85 -5.14 0.85 -17.13
C ASP A 85 -5.07 -0.64 -17.46
N ASN A 86 -4.26 -1.38 -16.71
CA ASN A 86 -4.11 -2.81 -16.84
C ASN A 86 -5.45 -3.48 -16.44
N TYR A 87 -6.39 -3.54 -17.37
CA TYR A 87 -7.60 -4.33 -17.27
C TYR A 87 -7.21 -5.80 -17.40
N ASP A 88 -6.72 -6.39 -16.30
CA ASP A 88 -6.64 -7.85 -16.18
C ASP A 88 -8.07 -8.42 -16.24
N ALA A 89 -8.30 -9.23 -17.27
CA ALA A 89 -9.49 -10.06 -17.49
C ALA A 89 -9.42 -11.39 -16.73
#